data_AF-A0A847MFT5-F1
#
_entry.id   AF-A0A847MFT5-F1
#
_cell.length_a   1.000
_cell.length_b   1.000
_cell.length_c   1.000
_cell.angle_alpha   90.00
_cell.angle_beta   90.00
_cell.angle_gamma   90.00
#
_symmetry.space_group_name_H-M   'P 1'
#
loop_
_entity.id
_entity.type
_entity.pdbx_description
1 polymer ?
#
loop_
_entity_poly.entity_id
_entity_poly.type
_entity_poly.pdbx_seq_one_letter_code
_entity_poly.pdbx_strand_id
1 'polypeptide(L)'
;MNKKRLRFLFLSLIILVSFISGCIGGGQFGAPSTESSVTIKGVVVAPDNDCFTDTCSNPSIIEGEPLPNADIILKGNNGQTLTGKTDCAGNYQISGLTDDGYILYAHRGEVWIKKALSPVTGDGGEANYKTTAQVILWEVIENTNPGAIAINDIPTAISFDAIPQEFIDAVKAALADCRDAQQDPTCLALAKNIAVANFGAPCVPCVEGTPGSTPCICPTPTPDCPIGVAEAVISYEKIEGLTYRFDASDSKPQTGSYPILTYNWVISEGGNKNRGKNGSGIVCQSDKK
;
A
#
# COMPACT_ATOMS: atom_id res chain seq x y z
N MET A 1 -49.50 63.50 -18.95
CA MET A 1 -48.21 63.59 -18.21
C MET A 1 -47.15 64.17 -19.13
N ASN A 2 -46.51 65.30 -18.76
CA ASN A 2 -45.58 66.01 -19.66
C ASN A 2 -44.34 65.17 -20.01
N LYS A 3 -43.91 65.19 -21.28
CA LYS A 3 -42.78 64.40 -21.83
C LYS A 3 -41.47 64.58 -21.03
N LYS A 4 -41.28 65.75 -20.39
CA LYS A 4 -40.17 66.04 -19.46
C LYS A 4 -40.30 65.33 -18.09
N ARG A 5 -41.51 65.18 -17.56
CA ARG A 5 -41.77 64.43 -16.31
C ARG A 5 -41.68 62.92 -16.51
N LEU A 6 -42.04 62.41 -17.69
CA LEU A 6 -41.87 61.00 -18.04
C LEU A 6 -40.39 60.61 -18.20
N ARG A 7 -39.56 61.49 -18.77
CA ARG A 7 -38.10 61.27 -18.88
C ARG A 7 -37.40 61.31 -17.51
N PHE A 8 -37.85 62.17 -16.60
CA PHE A 8 -37.33 62.21 -15.23
C PHE A 8 -37.69 60.95 -14.42
N LEU A 9 -38.93 60.44 -14.58
CA LEU A 9 -39.36 59.20 -13.93
C LEU A 9 -38.59 57.96 -14.43
N PHE A 10 -38.25 57.90 -15.72
CA PHE A 10 -37.42 56.83 -16.27
C PHE A 10 -35.97 56.88 -15.79
N LEU A 11 -35.37 58.08 -15.69
CA LEU A 11 -34.00 58.22 -15.16
C LEU A 11 -33.93 57.89 -13.66
N SER A 12 -34.92 58.30 -12.86
CA SER A 12 -34.95 57.96 -11.43
C SER A 12 -35.14 56.46 -11.19
N LEU A 13 -35.89 55.77 -12.06
CA LEU A 13 -36.10 54.33 -11.96
C LEU A 13 -34.82 53.53 -12.28
N ILE A 14 -34.03 53.97 -13.26
CA ILE A 14 -32.76 53.32 -13.61
C ILE A 14 -31.73 53.49 -12.49
N ILE A 15 -31.65 54.67 -11.87
CA ILE A 15 -30.71 54.92 -10.77
C ILE A 15 -31.14 54.13 -9.51
N LEU A 16 -32.44 53.99 -9.24
CA LEU A 16 -32.92 53.22 -8.09
C LEU A 16 -32.65 51.71 -8.22
N VAL A 17 -32.64 51.15 -9.44
CA VAL A 17 -32.35 49.73 -9.69
C VAL A 17 -30.84 49.44 -9.59
N SER A 18 -29.96 50.42 -9.83
CA SER A 18 -28.50 50.26 -9.69
C SER A 18 -27.98 50.26 -8.25
N PHE A 19 -28.79 50.67 -7.27
CA PHE A 19 -28.39 50.70 -5.85
C PHE A 19 -28.89 49.50 -5.02
N ILE A 20 -29.58 48.52 -5.63
CA ILE A 20 -30.07 47.30 -4.93
C ILE A 20 -29.16 46.08 -5.21
N SER A 21 -28.09 46.20 -6.00
CA SER A 21 -27.12 45.11 -6.22
C SER A 21 -25.97 45.07 -5.21
N GLY A 22 -26.06 45.81 -4.10
CA GLY A 22 -25.12 45.74 -2.98
C GLY A 22 -25.85 45.30 -1.71
N CYS A 23 -25.42 44.18 -1.13
CA CYS A 23 -25.95 43.53 0.09
C CYS A 23 -27.20 42.66 -0.07
N ILE A 24 -27.00 41.45 -0.60
CA ILE A 24 -27.67 40.25 -0.05
C ILE A 24 -26.56 39.36 0.52
N GLY A 25 -26.46 39.35 1.85
CA GLY A 25 -25.86 38.23 2.57
C GLY A 25 -26.83 37.05 2.55
N GLY A 26 -26.31 35.86 2.29
CA GLY A 26 -27.07 34.61 2.39
C GLY A 26 -26.57 33.56 1.41
N GLY A 27 -25.84 32.57 1.93
CA GLY A 27 -25.49 31.35 1.20
C GLY A 27 -24.22 31.47 0.36
N GLN A 28 -23.07 31.25 1.00
CA GLN A 28 -21.93 30.66 0.31
C GLN A 28 -22.36 29.24 -0.11
N PHE A 29 -23.12 29.15 -1.20
CA PHE A 29 -23.27 27.93 -1.96
C PHE A 29 -21.88 27.49 -2.35
N GLY A 30 -21.55 26.24 -2.01
CA GLY A 30 -20.25 25.64 -2.22
C GLY A 30 -19.74 25.96 -3.62
N ALA A 31 -18.76 26.85 -3.70
CA ALA A 31 -17.68 26.58 -4.63
C ALA A 31 -17.29 25.12 -4.35
N PRO A 32 -17.16 24.26 -5.36
CA PRO A 32 -16.50 22.99 -5.12
C PRO A 32 -15.21 23.40 -4.45
N SER A 33 -14.97 22.90 -3.22
CA SER A 33 -13.63 22.86 -2.71
C SER A 33 -12.85 22.22 -3.85
N THR A 34 -12.05 23.02 -4.56
CA THR A 34 -11.00 22.47 -5.41
C THR A 34 -10.26 21.58 -4.45
N GLU A 35 -10.55 20.28 -4.50
CA GLU A 35 -9.71 19.29 -3.87
C GLU A 35 -8.32 19.65 -4.36
N SER A 36 -7.47 20.09 -3.44
CA SER A 36 -6.13 20.57 -3.74
C SER A 36 -5.34 19.37 -4.22
N SER A 37 -5.55 19.01 -5.48
CA SER A 37 -4.91 17.86 -6.08
C SER A 37 -3.50 18.26 -6.47
N VAL A 38 -2.54 17.49 -5.97
CA VAL A 38 -1.13 17.69 -6.29
C VAL A 38 -0.83 16.95 -7.59
N THR A 39 0.05 17.54 -8.40
CA THR A 39 0.66 16.87 -9.53
C THR A 39 2.10 16.57 -9.17
N ILE A 40 2.46 15.29 -9.16
CA ILE A 40 3.80 14.85 -8.85
C ILE A 40 4.59 14.53 -10.12
N LYS A 41 5.85 14.90 -10.14
CA LYS A 41 6.82 14.58 -11.20
C LYS A 41 8.00 13.84 -10.61
N GLY A 42 8.53 12.86 -11.31
CA GLY A 42 9.74 12.18 -10.87
C GLY A 42 10.36 11.37 -11.99
N VAL A 43 11.36 10.59 -11.62
CA VAL A 43 12.08 9.69 -12.52
C VAL A 43 12.17 8.30 -11.90
N VAL A 44 12.03 7.26 -12.72
CA VAL A 44 12.21 5.87 -12.32
C VAL A 44 13.47 5.34 -12.97
N VAL A 45 14.34 4.75 -12.15
CA VAL A 45 15.68 4.33 -12.52
C VAL A 45 15.84 2.86 -12.16
N ALA A 46 16.28 2.05 -13.12
CA ALA A 46 16.73 0.70 -12.88
C ALA A 46 18.26 0.69 -12.78
N PRO A 47 18.86 -0.25 -12.03
CA PRO A 47 20.31 -0.46 -12.11
C PRO A 47 20.73 -0.76 -13.55
N ASP A 48 21.99 -0.48 -13.91
CA ASP A 48 22.52 -0.80 -15.25
C ASP A 48 22.18 -2.25 -15.60
N ASN A 49 21.41 -2.43 -16.66
CA ASN A 49 20.92 -3.72 -17.10
C ASN A 49 20.67 -3.69 -18.61
N ASP A 50 20.87 -4.82 -19.28
CA ASP A 50 20.60 -4.92 -20.72
C ASP A 50 19.13 -5.35 -20.98
N CYS A 51 18.22 -5.15 -20.02
CA CYS A 51 16.83 -5.62 -20.12
C CYS A 51 15.99 -4.75 -21.06
N PHE A 52 16.34 -3.47 -21.21
CA PHE A 52 15.53 -2.48 -21.92
C PHE A 52 16.39 -1.72 -22.93
N THR A 53 16.08 -1.87 -24.22
CA THR A 53 16.87 -1.30 -25.32
C THR A 53 16.28 0.00 -25.90
N ASP A 54 15.11 0.41 -25.42
CA ASP A 54 14.38 1.60 -25.84
C ASP A 54 14.54 2.78 -24.86
N THR A 55 15.70 2.87 -24.21
CA THR A 55 16.05 3.92 -23.26
C THR A 55 16.48 5.20 -23.99
N CYS A 56 16.10 6.35 -23.44
CA CYS A 56 16.61 7.67 -23.83
C CYS A 56 17.54 8.19 -22.74
N SER A 57 18.60 8.90 -23.11
CA SER A 57 19.50 9.51 -22.13
C SER A 57 18.77 10.53 -21.24
N ASN A 58 18.97 10.42 -19.93
CA ASN A 58 18.47 11.38 -18.95
C ASN A 58 19.64 11.89 -18.08
N PRO A 59 20.10 13.14 -18.26
CA PRO A 59 21.28 13.66 -17.55
C PRO A 59 21.04 13.88 -16.05
N SER A 60 19.79 13.78 -15.58
CA SER A 60 19.46 13.90 -14.16
C SER A 60 19.78 12.62 -13.38
N ILE A 61 19.97 11.49 -14.06
CA ILE A 61 20.29 10.20 -13.46
C ILE A 61 21.81 10.11 -13.29
N ILE A 62 22.24 9.88 -12.05
CA ILE A 62 23.67 9.80 -11.68
C ILE A 62 24.17 8.34 -11.72
N GLU A 63 23.30 7.39 -11.41
CA GLU A 63 23.61 5.96 -11.32
C GLU A 63 22.44 5.15 -11.87
N GLY A 64 22.72 4.16 -12.73
CA GLY A 64 21.70 3.35 -13.37
C GLY A 64 21.22 3.93 -14.70
N GLU A 65 20.15 3.31 -15.22
CA GLU A 65 19.50 3.70 -16.47
C GLU A 65 18.02 4.03 -16.24
N PRO A 66 17.46 4.98 -17.01
CA PRO A 66 16.03 5.28 -16.91
C PRO A 66 15.21 4.04 -17.25
N LEU A 67 14.21 3.72 -16.43
CA LEU A 67 13.27 2.64 -16.72
C LEU A 67 12.21 3.13 -17.73
N PRO A 68 12.32 2.79 -19.02
CA PRO A 68 11.48 3.40 -20.05
C PRO A 68 10.11 2.73 -20.05
N ASN A 69 9.04 3.43 -20.47
CA ASN A 69 7.74 2.81 -20.78
C ASN A 69 7.15 1.91 -19.68
N ALA A 70 7.49 2.13 -18.42
CA ALA A 70 7.00 1.37 -17.28
C ALA A 70 5.62 1.86 -16.86
N ASP A 71 4.73 0.92 -16.57
CA ASP A 71 3.42 1.24 -16.02
C ASP A 71 3.56 1.62 -14.56
N ILE A 72 3.01 2.77 -14.18
CA ILE A 72 3.04 3.28 -12.81
C ILE A 72 1.68 3.09 -12.17
N ILE A 73 1.68 2.59 -10.94
CA ILE A 73 0.53 2.54 -10.04
C ILE A 73 0.92 3.26 -8.75
N LEU A 74 0.19 4.31 -8.39
CA LEU A 74 0.28 4.95 -7.08
C LEU A 74 -0.86 4.44 -6.21
N LYS A 75 -0.56 3.97 -5.00
CA LYS A 75 -1.57 3.54 -4.00
C LYS A 75 -1.46 4.42 -2.76
N GLY A 76 -2.54 5.13 -2.44
CA GLY A 76 -2.67 5.94 -1.22
C GLY A 76 -3.31 5.16 -0.06
N ASN A 77 -3.16 5.68 1.16
CA ASN A 77 -3.82 5.16 2.37
C ASN A 77 -5.35 5.28 2.29
N ASN A 78 -5.86 6.29 1.61
CA ASN A 78 -7.29 6.53 1.40
C ASN A 78 -7.94 5.57 0.38
N GLY A 79 -7.20 4.58 -0.13
CA GLY A 79 -7.64 3.64 -1.15
C GLY A 79 -7.61 4.20 -2.57
N GLN A 80 -7.18 5.45 -2.77
CA GLN A 80 -7.01 6.03 -4.09
C GLN A 80 -5.90 5.29 -4.83
N THR A 81 -6.22 4.88 -6.05
CA THR A 81 -5.25 4.33 -6.99
C THR A 81 -5.18 5.25 -8.20
N LEU A 82 -3.97 5.71 -8.53
CA LEU A 82 -3.71 6.50 -9.72
C LEU A 82 -2.75 5.72 -10.62
N THR A 83 -2.90 5.87 -11.93
CA THR A 83 -2.03 5.21 -12.89
C THR A 83 -1.32 6.21 -13.78
N GLY A 84 -0.18 5.80 -14.30
CA GLY A 84 0.63 6.59 -15.22
C GLY A 84 1.59 5.71 -15.97
N LYS A 85 2.51 6.35 -16.71
CA LYS A 85 3.55 5.65 -17.44
C LYS A 85 4.82 6.48 -17.45
N THR A 86 5.98 5.84 -17.43
CA THR A 86 7.24 6.54 -17.72
C THR A 86 7.42 6.79 -19.21
N ASP A 87 8.07 7.89 -19.57
CA ASP A 87 8.57 8.12 -20.92
C ASP A 87 9.85 7.30 -21.19
N CYS A 88 10.47 7.47 -22.36
CA CYS A 88 11.71 6.74 -22.68
C CYS A 88 12.91 7.14 -21.80
N ALA A 89 12.85 8.31 -21.17
CA ALA A 89 13.86 8.83 -20.26
C ALA A 89 13.50 8.55 -18.78
N GLY A 90 12.53 7.67 -18.52
CA GLY A 90 12.13 7.25 -17.18
C GLY A 90 11.31 8.29 -16.41
N ASN A 91 10.99 9.43 -17.02
CA ASN A 91 10.23 10.49 -16.34
C ASN A 91 8.75 10.15 -16.30
N TYR A 92 8.08 10.56 -15.23
CA TYR A 92 6.63 10.46 -15.10
C TYR A 92 6.01 11.73 -14.54
N GLN A 93 4.71 11.90 -14.81
CA GLN A 93 3.88 12.93 -14.21
C GLN A 93 2.49 12.36 -13.95
N ILE A 94 2.03 12.44 -12.69
CA ILE A 94 0.70 11.95 -12.28
C ILE A 94 0.01 13.07 -11.50
N SER A 95 -1.25 13.36 -11.87
CA SER A 95 -2.08 14.40 -11.26
C SER A 95 -3.23 13.76 -10.49
N GLY A 96 -3.88 14.54 -9.61
CA GLY A 96 -5.05 14.05 -8.86
C GLY A 96 -4.70 13.46 -7.49
N LEU A 97 -3.48 13.67 -7.00
CA LEU A 97 -3.08 13.19 -5.68
C LEU A 97 -3.77 14.03 -4.61
N THR A 98 -4.59 13.39 -3.79
CA THR A 98 -5.35 14.02 -2.70
C THR A 98 -4.96 13.49 -1.32
N ASP A 99 -4.17 12.43 -1.27
CA ASP A 99 -3.64 11.84 -0.04
C ASP A 99 -2.30 12.47 0.36
N ASP A 100 -1.92 12.27 1.62
CA ASP A 100 -0.66 12.78 2.18
C ASP A 100 0.54 11.85 1.93
N GLY A 101 0.31 10.62 1.49
CA GLY A 101 1.35 9.74 0.98
C GLY A 101 0.87 8.59 0.10
N TYR A 102 1.78 8.12 -0.76
CA TYR A 102 1.54 7.05 -1.72
C TYR A 102 2.71 6.08 -1.79
N ILE A 103 2.44 4.82 -2.12
CA ILE A 103 3.48 3.94 -2.66
C ILE A 103 3.40 3.98 -4.18
N LEU A 104 4.52 4.34 -4.80
CA LEU A 104 4.75 4.21 -6.23
C LEU A 104 5.23 2.79 -6.53
N TYR A 105 4.55 2.16 -7.48
CA TYR A 105 4.95 0.90 -8.11
C TYR A 105 5.15 1.14 -9.61
N ALA A 106 6.38 1.10 -10.08
CA ALA A 106 6.70 1.16 -11.50
C ALA A 106 7.10 -0.23 -11.97
N HIS A 107 6.41 -0.71 -13.00
CA HIS A 107 6.53 -2.08 -13.49
C HIS A 107 6.84 -2.11 -14.98
N ARG A 108 7.83 -2.93 -15.35
CA ARG A 108 8.05 -3.32 -16.73
C ARG A 108 8.68 -4.70 -16.82
N GLY A 109 8.05 -5.60 -17.55
CA GLY A 109 8.52 -6.99 -17.63
C GLY A 109 8.44 -7.64 -16.25
N GLU A 110 9.56 -8.16 -15.73
CA GLU A 110 9.61 -8.70 -14.37
C GLU A 110 10.17 -7.67 -13.35
N VAL A 111 10.59 -6.49 -13.80
CA VAL A 111 11.23 -5.48 -12.94
C VAL A 111 10.16 -4.62 -12.27
N TRP A 112 10.24 -4.52 -10.95
CA TRP A 112 9.42 -3.64 -10.11
C TRP A 112 10.30 -2.67 -9.33
N ILE A 113 10.20 -1.37 -9.66
CA ILE A 113 10.83 -0.29 -8.90
C ILE A 113 9.77 0.36 -8.02
N LYS A 114 10.08 0.56 -6.73
CA LYS A 114 9.12 1.03 -5.74
C LYS A 114 9.65 2.24 -4.99
N LYS A 115 8.74 3.09 -4.50
CA LYS A 115 9.08 4.24 -3.65
C LYS A 115 7.91 4.69 -2.78
N ALA A 116 8.18 5.03 -1.52
CA ALA A 116 7.25 5.80 -0.71
C ALA A 116 7.35 7.30 -1.05
N LEU A 117 6.22 7.91 -1.37
CA LEU A 117 6.07 9.33 -1.68
C LEU A 117 5.41 10.02 -0.50
N SER A 118 6.22 10.52 0.43
CA SER A 118 5.77 11.29 1.59
C SER A 118 6.85 12.29 2.03
N PRO A 119 6.52 13.58 2.19
CA PRO A 119 5.24 14.21 1.89
C PRO A 119 5.01 14.39 0.38
N VAL A 120 3.74 14.46 -0.04
CA VAL A 120 3.37 14.73 -1.45
C VAL A 120 3.53 16.22 -1.78
N THR A 121 4.69 16.59 -2.35
CA THR A 121 5.10 18.00 -2.56
C THR A 121 5.23 18.43 -4.03
N GLY A 122 4.79 17.58 -4.96
CA GLY A 122 4.86 17.81 -6.41
C GLY A 122 6.18 17.40 -7.06
N ASP A 123 7.23 17.22 -6.26
CA ASP A 123 8.45 16.50 -6.66
C ASP A 123 8.47 15.13 -5.99
N GLY A 124 8.43 14.09 -6.81
CA GLY A 124 8.52 12.69 -6.40
C GLY A 124 9.95 12.17 -6.41
N GLY A 125 10.92 12.97 -6.88
CA GLY A 125 12.33 12.63 -6.99
C GLY A 125 12.58 11.35 -7.79
N GLU A 126 13.69 10.70 -7.46
CA GLU A 126 14.12 9.45 -8.09
C GLU A 126 13.59 8.23 -7.34
N ALA A 127 12.98 7.28 -8.05
CA ALA A 127 12.69 5.93 -7.58
C ALA A 127 13.74 4.97 -8.16
N ASN A 128 14.42 4.22 -7.30
CA ASN A 128 15.54 3.36 -7.66
C ASN A 128 15.63 2.14 -6.72
N TYR A 129 16.70 1.35 -6.82
CA TYR A 129 16.89 0.15 -6.01
C TYR A 129 16.90 0.42 -4.48
N LYS A 130 17.33 1.60 -4.02
CA LYS A 130 17.32 1.95 -2.58
C LYS A 130 15.90 2.21 -2.09
N THR A 131 15.12 2.99 -2.85
CA THR A 131 13.72 3.22 -2.51
C THR A 131 12.91 1.92 -2.62
N THR A 132 13.26 1.04 -3.56
CA THR A 132 12.67 -0.29 -3.68
C THR A 132 12.95 -1.13 -2.45
N ALA A 133 14.19 -1.16 -1.95
CA ALA A 133 14.54 -1.88 -0.73
C ALA A 133 13.74 -1.39 0.48
N GLN A 134 13.62 -0.07 0.66
CA GLN A 134 12.82 0.54 1.73
C GLN A 134 11.36 0.08 1.69
N VAL A 135 10.74 0.11 0.50
CA VAL A 135 9.34 -0.32 0.35
C VAL A 135 9.19 -1.83 0.53
N ILE A 136 10.10 -2.67 0.02
CA ILE A 136 10.05 -4.13 0.25
C ILE A 136 10.11 -4.43 1.75
N LEU A 137 11.01 -3.76 2.49
CA LEU A 137 11.09 -3.94 3.94
C LEU A 137 9.80 -3.52 4.63
N TRP A 138 9.23 -2.38 4.26
CA TRP A 138 7.93 -1.95 4.75
C TRP A 138 6.83 -2.98 4.45
N GLU A 139 6.75 -3.50 3.22
CA GLU A 139 5.75 -4.51 2.84
C GLU A 139 5.91 -5.81 3.64
N VAL A 140 7.14 -6.22 3.97
CA VAL A 140 7.39 -7.39 4.83
C VAL A 140 6.96 -7.12 6.27
N ILE A 141 7.22 -5.91 6.79
CA ILE A 141 6.76 -5.49 8.12
C ILE A 141 5.23 -5.45 8.14
N GLU A 142 4.60 -4.81 7.16
CA GLU A 142 3.15 -4.68 7.04
C GLU A 142 2.46 -6.05 6.97
N ASN A 143 3.04 -7.00 6.24
CA ASN A 143 2.52 -8.38 6.20
C ASN A 143 2.63 -9.12 7.56
N THR A 144 3.57 -8.74 8.41
CA THR A 144 3.82 -9.41 9.71
C THR A 144 3.16 -8.70 10.88
N ASN A 145 3.09 -7.37 10.82
CA ASN A 145 2.51 -6.47 11.80
C ASN A 145 1.76 -5.34 11.07
N PRO A 146 0.53 -5.61 10.58
CA PRO A 146 -0.26 -4.64 9.82
C PRO A 146 -0.46 -3.33 10.58
N GLY A 147 -0.32 -2.20 9.90
CA GLY A 147 -0.48 -0.87 10.46
C GLY A 147 0.64 -0.42 11.40
N ALA A 148 1.75 -1.16 11.48
CA ALA A 148 2.90 -0.76 12.31
C ALA A 148 3.54 0.55 11.85
N ILE A 149 3.52 0.81 10.54
CA ILE A 149 4.10 1.99 9.91
C ILE A 149 3.12 2.47 8.84
N ALA A 150 2.54 3.65 9.03
CA ALA A 150 1.71 4.28 7.99
C ALA A 150 2.58 4.67 6.78
N ILE A 151 2.00 4.70 5.57
CA ILE A 151 2.73 5.06 4.34
C ILE A 151 3.53 6.36 4.48
N ASN A 152 2.96 7.34 5.19
CA ASN A 152 3.54 8.67 5.35
C ASN A 152 4.80 8.68 6.22
N ASP A 153 4.90 7.69 7.10
CA ASP A 153 5.99 7.54 8.05
C ASP A 153 7.08 6.61 7.51
N ILE A 154 6.91 5.97 6.34
CA ILE A 154 7.93 5.07 5.79
C ILE A 154 9.31 5.74 5.67
N PRO A 155 9.44 6.97 5.10
CA PRO A 155 10.76 7.58 4.94
C PRO A 155 11.47 7.88 6.27
N THR A 156 10.71 8.11 7.35
CA THR A 156 11.24 8.46 8.67
C THR A 156 11.43 7.23 9.56
N ALA A 157 10.47 6.29 9.56
CA ALA A 157 10.50 5.05 10.33
C ALA A 157 11.50 4.04 9.77
N ILE A 158 11.70 4.02 8.45
CA ILE A 158 12.67 3.16 7.76
C ILE A 158 13.66 4.06 7.01
N SER A 159 14.50 4.78 7.77
CA SER A 159 15.57 5.57 7.16
C SER A 159 16.52 4.70 6.33
N PHE A 160 17.01 5.22 5.20
CA PHE A 160 17.98 4.51 4.35
C PHE A 160 19.26 4.10 5.12
N ASP A 161 19.67 4.89 6.11
CA ASP A 161 20.84 4.58 6.94
C ASP A 161 20.61 3.38 7.88
N ALA A 162 19.35 3.05 8.15
CA ALA A 162 18.95 1.91 8.98
C ALA A 162 18.77 0.61 8.16
N ILE A 163 18.80 0.70 6.83
CA ILE A 163 18.67 -0.47 5.95
C ILE A 163 20.07 -1.08 5.74
N PRO A 164 20.31 -2.34 6.11
CA PRO A 164 21.60 -2.99 5.89
C PRO A 164 22.01 -2.97 4.42
N GLN A 165 23.28 -2.64 4.17
CA GLN A 165 23.81 -2.52 2.82
C GLN A 165 23.70 -3.84 2.04
N GLU A 166 23.87 -4.98 2.70
CA GLU A 166 23.71 -6.31 2.10
C GLU A 166 22.31 -6.53 1.48
N PHE A 167 21.26 -5.94 2.06
CA PHE A 167 19.92 -6.03 1.54
C PHE A 167 19.72 -5.08 0.36
N ILE A 168 20.26 -3.86 0.44
CA ILE A 168 20.27 -2.90 -0.67
C ILE A 168 21.00 -3.49 -1.89
N ASP A 169 22.14 -4.14 -1.68
CA ASP A 169 22.94 -4.77 -2.73
C ASP A 169 22.23 -5.98 -3.35
N ALA A 170 21.55 -6.79 -2.54
CA ALA A 170 20.73 -7.90 -3.02
C ALA A 170 19.58 -7.41 -3.91
N VAL A 171 18.88 -6.34 -3.49
CA VAL A 171 17.82 -5.72 -4.30
C VAL A 171 18.40 -5.15 -5.60
N LYS A 172 19.55 -4.45 -5.54
CA LYS A 172 20.23 -3.94 -6.73
C LYS A 172 20.58 -5.06 -7.71
N ALA A 173 21.14 -6.16 -7.22
CA ALA A 173 21.51 -7.31 -8.03
C ALA A 173 20.30 -7.98 -8.69
N ALA A 174 19.21 -8.20 -7.94
CA ALA A 174 17.99 -8.78 -8.49
C ALA A 174 17.41 -7.93 -9.63
N LEU A 175 17.37 -6.61 -9.45
CA LEU A 175 16.88 -5.67 -10.47
C LEU A 175 17.83 -5.58 -11.67
N ALA A 176 19.15 -5.64 -11.46
CA ALA A 176 20.14 -5.68 -12.54
C ALA A 176 20.01 -6.96 -13.40
N ASP A 177 19.59 -8.08 -12.80
CA ASP A 177 19.28 -9.34 -13.47
C ASP A 177 17.89 -9.37 -14.15
N CYS A 178 17.20 -8.22 -14.24
CA CYS A 178 15.83 -8.11 -14.76
C CYS A 178 14.77 -8.87 -13.92
N ARG A 179 14.98 -9.10 -12.63
CA ARG A 179 14.07 -9.91 -11.79
C ARG A 179 13.29 -9.04 -10.80
N ASP A 180 12.14 -9.56 -10.37
CA ASP A 180 11.39 -8.96 -9.27
C ASP A 180 12.14 -9.18 -7.94
N ALA A 181 12.73 -8.11 -7.40
CA ALA A 181 13.41 -8.14 -6.11
C ALA A 181 12.47 -8.51 -4.94
N GLN A 182 11.16 -8.27 -5.05
CA GLN A 182 10.21 -8.69 -4.02
C GLN A 182 9.99 -10.22 -4.02
N GLN A 183 10.16 -10.88 -5.16
CA GLN A 183 10.03 -12.34 -5.26
C GLN A 183 11.39 -13.06 -5.15
N ASP A 184 12.49 -12.32 -5.14
CA ASP A 184 13.83 -12.89 -4.99
C ASP A 184 14.01 -13.53 -3.59
N PRO A 185 14.38 -14.83 -3.51
CA PRO A 185 14.50 -15.53 -2.24
C PRO A 185 15.52 -14.90 -1.27
N THR A 186 16.62 -14.34 -1.80
CA THR A 186 17.66 -13.70 -0.99
C THR A 186 17.15 -12.40 -0.41
N CYS A 187 16.52 -11.56 -1.24
CA CYS A 187 15.91 -10.30 -0.80
C CYS A 187 14.82 -10.55 0.26
N LEU A 188 13.94 -11.53 0.04
CA LEU A 188 12.90 -11.90 1.00
C LEU A 188 13.46 -12.41 2.32
N ALA A 189 14.50 -13.24 2.30
CA ALA A 189 15.13 -13.75 3.51
C ALA A 189 15.76 -12.62 4.33
N LEU A 190 16.51 -11.72 3.68
CA LEU A 190 17.12 -10.56 4.34
C LEU A 190 16.06 -9.62 4.90
N ALA A 191 15.04 -9.25 4.11
CA ALA A 191 13.96 -8.38 4.57
C ALA A 191 13.23 -8.94 5.79
N LYS A 192 12.95 -10.25 5.82
CA LYS A 192 12.34 -10.92 6.98
C LYS A 192 13.24 -10.87 8.22
N ASN A 193 14.53 -11.12 8.06
CA ASN A 193 15.48 -11.05 9.17
C ASN A 193 15.55 -9.64 9.76
N ILE A 194 15.58 -8.61 8.91
CA ILE A 194 15.57 -7.20 9.32
C ILE A 194 14.26 -6.85 10.03
N ALA A 195 13.12 -7.27 9.47
CA ALA A 195 11.81 -7.04 10.07
C ALA A 195 11.71 -7.70 11.45
N VAL A 196 12.16 -8.95 11.60
CA VAL A 196 12.17 -9.64 12.90
C VAL A 196 13.12 -8.98 13.90
N ALA A 197 14.30 -8.53 13.48
CA ALA A 197 15.27 -7.91 14.38
C ALA A 197 14.81 -6.55 14.92
N ASN A 198 14.06 -5.79 14.13
CA ASN A 198 13.67 -4.41 14.48
C ASN A 198 12.20 -4.27 14.89
N PHE A 199 11.34 -5.18 14.44
CA PHE A 199 9.89 -5.15 14.63
C PHE A 199 9.32 -6.48 15.17
N GLY A 200 10.13 -7.55 15.22
CA GLY A 200 9.85 -8.75 15.99
C GLY A 200 10.38 -8.58 17.42
N ALA A 201 9.60 -8.84 18.47
CA ALA A 201 8.83 -10.05 18.65
C ALA A 201 7.44 -9.81 19.29
N PRO A 202 6.44 -10.67 18.99
CA PRO A 202 5.50 -11.08 20.03
C PRO A 202 6.30 -11.83 21.10
N CYS A 203 6.21 -11.38 22.35
CA CYS A 203 6.85 -11.92 23.54
C CYS A 203 7.12 -13.44 23.48
N VAL A 204 8.39 -13.82 23.56
CA VAL A 204 8.83 -15.20 23.85
C VAL A 204 8.33 -15.55 25.25
N PRO A 205 7.66 -16.71 25.47
CA PRO A 205 7.39 -17.16 26.83
C PRO A 205 8.75 -17.32 27.52
N CYS A 206 8.98 -16.51 28.55
CA CYS A 206 10.15 -16.58 29.39
C CYS A 206 10.41 -18.04 29.78
N VAL A 207 11.50 -18.60 29.25
CA VAL A 207 12.03 -19.87 29.76
C VAL A 207 12.49 -19.57 31.17
N GLU A 208 11.97 -20.32 32.13
CA GLU A 208 12.30 -20.20 33.55
C GLU A 208 13.83 -20.31 33.76
N GLY A 209 14.49 -19.16 33.84
CA GLY A 209 15.88 -19.04 34.23
C GLY A 209 15.98 -18.96 35.74
N THR A 210 16.60 -19.98 36.31
CA THR A 210 17.37 -20.05 37.57
C THR A 210 17.10 -18.97 38.65
N PRO A 211 16.78 -19.37 39.90
CA PRO A 211 16.44 -18.42 40.97
C PRO A 211 17.63 -17.51 41.30
N GLY A 212 17.48 -16.20 41.08
CA GLY A 212 18.45 -15.19 41.51
C GLY A 212 18.52 -13.88 40.73
N SER A 213 17.76 -13.68 39.65
CA SER A 213 17.77 -12.40 38.91
C SER A 213 16.44 -11.66 39.01
N THR A 214 16.53 -10.33 39.12
CA THR A 214 15.44 -9.37 39.30
C THR A 214 14.36 -9.55 38.21
N PRO A 215 13.06 -9.66 38.57
CA PRO A 215 12.00 -9.91 37.59
C PRO A 215 11.86 -8.73 36.62
N CYS A 216 11.87 -9.05 35.32
CA CYS A 216 11.62 -8.08 34.26
C CYS A 216 10.11 -7.76 34.23
N ILE A 217 9.74 -6.51 34.50
CA ILE A 217 8.33 -6.06 34.45
C ILE A 217 8.06 -5.57 33.03
N CYS A 218 7.26 -6.34 32.29
CA CYS A 218 6.72 -5.93 31.00
C CYS A 218 5.57 -4.92 31.23
N PRO A 219 5.53 -3.74 30.59
CA PRO A 219 4.31 -2.95 30.55
C PRO A 219 3.27 -3.73 29.77
N THR A 220 2.22 -4.18 30.46
CA THR A 220 1.10 -4.90 29.84
C THR A 220 0.41 -3.98 28.83
N PRO A 221 0.45 -4.26 27.51
CA PRO A 221 -0.52 -3.63 26.61
C PRO A 221 -1.90 -4.12 27.07
N THR A 222 -2.76 -3.19 27.46
CA THR A 222 -4.15 -3.50 27.81
C THR A 222 -4.85 -4.06 26.57
N PRO A 223 -5.17 -5.36 26.49
CA PRO A 223 -5.80 -5.92 25.31
C PRO A 223 -7.32 -5.92 25.54
N ASP A 224 -8.01 -4.95 24.96
CA ASP A 224 -9.47 -4.99 24.82
C ASP A 224 -9.87 -5.13 23.34
N CYS A 225 -9.23 -6.07 22.65
CA CYS A 225 -9.71 -6.59 21.37
C CYS A 225 -9.73 -8.13 21.42
N PRO A 226 -10.92 -8.76 21.52
CA PRO A 226 -11.01 -10.20 21.53
C PRO A 226 -10.62 -10.77 20.15
N ILE A 227 -9.60 -11.64 20.14
CA ILE A 227 -9.26 -12.47 18.99
C ILE A 227 -10.44 -13.43 18.77
N GLY A 228 -11.16 -13.26 17.68
CA GLY A 228 -12.20 -14.20 17.24
C GLY A 228 -11.54 -15.47 16.70
N VAL A 229 -11.82 -16.61 17.33
CA VAL A 229 -11.44 -17.93 16.80
C VAL A 229 -12.67 -18.52 16.11
N ALA A 230 -12.53 -18.98 14.88
CA ALA A 230 -13.60 -19.70 14.16
C ALA A 230 -13.34 -21.21 14.21
N GLU A 231 -14.36 -22.00 14.52
CA GLU A 231 -14.30 -23.46 14.40
C GLU A 231 -14.91 -23.84 13.04
N ALA A 232 -14.06 -24.24 12.10
CA ALA A 232 -14.50 -24.66 10.77
C ALA A 232 -15.07 -26.08 10.85
N VAL A 233 -16.37 -26.24 10.57
CA VAL A 233 -17.03 -27.54 10.40
C VAL A 233 -17.22 -27.77 8.92
N ILE A 234 -16.49 -28.75 8.37
CA ILE A 234 -16.54 -29.08 6.94
C ILE A 234 -17.34 -30.37 6.78
N SER A 235 -18.42 -30.30 6.03
CA SER A 235 -19.14 -31.49 5.57
C SER A 235 -18.89 -31.68 4.07
N TYR A 236 -18.97 -32.93 3.59
CA TYR A 236 -18.89 -33.24 2.18
C TYR A 236 -20.01 -34.18 1.76
N GLU A 237 -20.52 -33.99 0.54
CA GLU A 237 -21.53 -34.87 -0.06
C GLU A 237 -21.10 -35.25 -1.47
N LYS A 238 -21.27 -36.53 -1.82
CA LYS A 238 -20.95 -37.06 -3.14
C LYS A 238 -22.16 -36.86 -4.04
N ILE A 239 -22.01 -36.05 -5.09
CA ILE A 239 -23.14 -35.69 -5.95
C ILE A 239 -23.28 -36.64 -7.14
N GLU A 240 -22.19 -36.97 -7.84
CA GLU A 240 -22.10 -38.06 -8.83
C GLU A 240 -20.64 -38.19 -9.34
N GLY A 241 -20.19 -39.40 -9.67
CA GLY A 241 -18.78 -39.64 -10.09
C GLY A 241 -17.75 -39.48 -8.95
N LEU A 242 -16.54 -38.99 -9.26
CA LEU A 242 -15.51 -38.61 -8.27
C LEU A 242 -15.65 -37.14 -7.80
N THR A 243 -16.82 -36.55 -8.03
CA THR A 243 -17.09 -35.14 -7.72
C THR A 243 -17.66 -35.02 -6.31
N TYR A 244 -17.02 -34.19 -5.49
CA TYR A 244 -17.44 -33.89 -4.12
C TYR A 244 -17.88 -32.43 -4.03
N ARG A 245 -18.96 -32.18 -3.29
CA ARG A 245 -19.31 -30.83 -2.83
C ARG A 245 -18.87 -30.68 -1.38
N PHE A 246 -18.15 -29.61 -1.11
CA PHE A 246 -17.76 -29.22 0.25
C PHE A 246 -18.70 -28.12 0.72
N ASP A 247 -19.21 -28.26 1.93
CA ASP A 247 -20.11 -27.30 2.56
C ASP A 247 -19.54 -26.90 3.93
N ALA A 248 -19.31 -25.59 4.08
CA ALA A 248 -18.80 -24.97 5.30
C ALA A 248 -19.86 -24.08 5.97
N SER A 249 -21.11 -24.12 5.50
CA SER A 249 -22.22 -23.26 5.97
C SER A 249 -22.53 -23.45 7.47
N ASP A 250 -22.17 -24.59 8.05
CA ASP A 250 -22.33 -24.88 9.47
C ASP A 250 -21.19 -24.35 10.36
N SER A 251 -20.17 -23.73 9.76
CA SER A 251 -19.06 -23.13 10.52
C SER A 251 -19.58 -21.94 11.34
N LYS A 252 -19.28 -21.94 12.63
CA LYS A 252 -19.72 -20.89 13.56
C LYS A 252 -18.52 -20.16 14.15
N PRO A 253 -18.55 -18.82 14.27
CA PRO A 253 -17.55 -18.10 15.04
C PRO A 253 -17.71 -18.47 16.53
N GLN A 254 -16.62 -18.86 17.20
CA GLN A 254 -16.69 -19.20 18.64
C GLN A 254 -16.75 -17.94 19.53
N THR A 255 -16.29 -16.80 19.03
CA THR A 255 -16.38 -15.49 19.72
C THR A 255 -16.59 -14.34 18.74
N GLY A 256 -17.59 -13.49 19.04
CA GLY A 256 -17.98 -12.35 18.22
C GLY A 256 -18.77 -12.72 16.95
N SER A 257 -19.56 -11.77 16.45
CA SER A 257 -20.36 -11.96 15.23
C SER A 257 -19.59 -11.38 14.04
N TYR A 258 -18.70 -12.17 13.46
CA TYR A 258 -17.88 -11.76 12.32
C TYR A 258 -18.30 -12.54 11.07
N PRO A 259 -18.65 -11.86 9.96
CA PRO A 259 -18.92 -12.54 8.70
C PRO A 259 -17.62 -13.05 8.09
N ILE A 260 -17.59 -14.32 7.68
CA ILE A 260 -16.50 -14.88 6.87
C ILE A 260 -16.68 -14.33 5.44
N LEU A 261 -15.73 -13.51 4.97
CA LEU A 261 -15.84 -12.80 3.68
C LEU A 261 -15.25 -13.56 2.49
N THR A 262 -14.27 -14.44 2.73
CA THR A 262 -13.52 -15.12 1.67
C THR A 262 -13.04 -16.50 2.12
N TYR A 263 -13.00 -17.46 1.21
CA TYR A 263 -12.39 -18.77 1.41
C TYR A 263 -11.43 -19.08 0.23
N ASN A 264 -10.27 -19.66 0.54
CA ASN A 264 -9.33 -20.19 -0.47
C ASN A 264 -9.13 -21.69 -0.26
N TRP A 265 -9.22 -22.47 -1.34
CA TRP A 265 -9.05 -23.92 -1.31
C TRP A 265 -7.70 -24.31 -1.90
N VAL A 266 -6.93 -25.12 -1.17
CA VAL A 266 -5.72 -25.77 -1.70
C VAL A 266 -5.94 -27.28 -1.62
N ILE A 267 -6.06 -27.93 -2.78
CA ILE A 267 -6.18 -29.38 -2.88
C ILE A 267 -4.79 -29.94 -3.18
N SER A 268 -4.23 -30.70 -2.26
CA SER A 268 -2.98 -31.46 -2.50
C SER A 268 -3.30 -32.94 -2.69
N GLU A 269 -2.77 -33.55 -3.75
CA GLU A 269 -2.89 -34.99 -3.98
C GLU A 269 -1.97 -35.75 -3.01
N GLY A 270 -2.56 -36.35 -1.99
CA GLY A 270 -1.84 -37.16 -1.01
C GLY A 270 -1.43 -38.53 -1.56
N GLY A 271 -0.13 -38.82 -1.59
CA GLY A 271 0.40 -40.17 -1.72
C GLY A 271 -0.09 -41.10 -0.59
N ASN A 272 -0.32 -42.35 -0.93
CA ASN A 272 -1.00 -43.37 -0.12
C ASN A 272 -0.43 -43.59 1.30
N LYS A 273 -1.26 -43.23 2.28
CA LYS A 273 -1.65 -43.92 3.53
C LYS A 273 -0.75 -45.07 4.05
N ASN A 274 -0.22 -44.84 5.26
CA ASN A 274 -0.30 -45.83 6.34
C ASN A 274 -1.04 -45.24 7.55
N ARG A 275 -1.85 -46.11 8.17
CA ARG A 275 -2.92 -45.84 9.13
C ARG A 275 -2.45 -45.11 10.39
N GLY A 276 -3.24 -44.11 10.79
CA GLY A 276 -3.27 -43.59 12.15
C GLY A 276 -3.42 -42.07 12.17
N LYS A 277 -4.66 -41.59 12.30
CA LYS A 277 -5.03 -40.20 12.68
C LYS A 277 -4.12 -39.09 12.11
N ASN A 278 -4.27 -38.74 10.85
CA ASN A 278 -3.77 -37.46 10.35
C ASN A 278 -4.92 -36.77 9.62
N GLY A 279 -5.50 -35.78 10.29
CA GLY A 279 -6.45 -34.86 9.67
C GLY A 279 -5.74 -34.10 8.56
N SER A 280 -6.35 -34.08 7.39
CA SER A 280 -6.07 -33.06 6.39
C SER A 280 -6.50 -31.73 6.99
N GLY A 281 -5.54 -31.00 7.57
CA GLY A 281 -5.79 -29.71 8.20
C GLY A 281 -6.00 -28.65 7.14
N ILE A 282 -7.12 -27.93 7.21
CA ILE A 282 -7.30 -26.65 6.52
C ILE A 282 -6.72 -25.56 7.43
N VAL A 283 -5.78 -24.76 6.90
CA VAL A 283 -5.31 -23.56 7.60
C VAL A 283 -6.31 -22.46 7.32
N CYS A 284 -7.09 -22.07 8.34
CA CYS A 284 -7.88 -20.84 8.29
C CYS A 284 -6.91 -19.68 8.52
N GLN A 285 -6.50 -18.98 7.46
CA GLN A 285 -5.94 -17.64 7.61
C GLN A 285 -7.13 -16.67 7.72
N SER A 286 -7.34 -16.14 8.92
CA SER A 286 -8.14 -14.92 9.07
C SER A 286 -7.30 -13.76 8.55
N ASP A 287 -7.68 -13.17 7.43
CA ASP A 287 -7.16 -11.87 7.04
C ASP A 287 -7.56 -10.87 8.12
N LYS A 288 -6.59 -10.47 8.95
CA LYS A 288 -6.77 -9.33 9.83
C LYS A 288 -6.55 -8.08 9.00
N LYS A 289 -7.64 -7.32 8.88
CA LYS A 289 -7.66 -5.91 8.45
C LYS A 289 -6.67 -5.08 9.26
#